data_AF-A0A1S8CQG7-F1
#
_entry.id   AF-A0A1S8CQG7-F1
#
_cell.length_a   1.000
_cell.length_b   1.000
_cell.length_c   1.000
_cell.angle_alpha   90.00
_cell.angle_beta   90.00
_cell.angle_gamma   90.00
#
_symmetry.space_group_name_H-M   'P 1'
#
loop_
_entity.id
_entity.type
_entity.pdbx_description
1 polymer ?
#
loop_
_entity_poly.entity_id
_entity_poly.type
_entity_poly.pdbx_seq_one_letter_code
_entity_poly.pdbx_strand_id
1 'polypeptide(L)'
;MLLDMSRLLEQALTLWIDLLQIDENMTTGSSEQFKNRDQVRTIRETLVRDSSGVTALFLLKNSVSHYLANTAISLQQIINGDRDYLNTLSQVQSLLKLLDNEVLNEHGHQFMEAINLALLHYQLNGNKVLRTLVDDGHTIWKMRHEALYSVEKLNVFQFLSGEPEPAGVKPQYHKDIYDWWNINSLLSGSVGMPSGISLIIEILFVGGY
;
A
#
# COMPACT_ATOMS: atom_id res chain seq x y z
N MET A 1 -16.59 9.36 14.26
CA MET A 1 -16.16 8.00 13.92
C MET A 1 -14.90 8.00 13.08
N LEU A 2 -14.88 8.51 11.84
CA LEU A 2 -13.64 8.59 11.01
C LEU A 2 -12.50 9.40 11.65
N LEU A 3 -12.82 10.50 12.34
CA LEU A 3 -11.85 11.30 13.11
C LEU A 3 -11.18 10.55 14.27
N ASP A 4 -11.84 9.54 14.83
CA ASP A 4 -11.30 8.74 15.94
C ASP A 4 -10.28 7.72 15.42
N MET A 5 -10.58 7.12 14.27
CA MET A 5 -9.72 6.13 13.62
C MET A 5 -8.39 6.74 13.16
N SER A 6 -8.44 7.87 12.44
CA SER A 6 -7.24 8.56 11.97
C SER A 6 -6.32 8.94 13.15
N ARG A 7 -6.91 9.44 14.23
CA ARG A 7 -6.17 9.80 15.44
C ARG A 7 -5.53 8.59 16.12
N LEU A 8 -6.24 7.46 16.24
CA LEU A 8 -5.68 6.23 16.80
C LEU A 8 -4.51 5.69 15.96
N LEU A 9 -4.63 5.76 14.63
CA LEU A 9 -3.59 5.31 13.72
C LEU A 9 -2.37 6.23 13.72
N GLU A 10 -2.57 7.55 13.80
CA GLU A 10 -1.47 8.51 13.99
C GLU A 10 -0.74 8.26 15.31
N GLN A 11 -1.46 8.02 16.41
CA GLN A 11 -0.86 7.68 17.69
C GLN A 11 -0.05 6.38 17.61
N ALA A 12 -0.59 5.35 16.96
CA ALA A 12 0.11 4.09 16.75
C ALA A 12 1.36 4.27 15.86
N LEU A 13 1.29 5.09 14.81
CA LEU A 13 2.42 5.39 13.95
C LEU A 13 3.52 6.18 14.68
N THR A 14 3.15 7.14 15.53
CA THR A 14 4.12 7.88 16.36
C THR A 14 4.86 6.93 17.31
N LEU A 15 4.13 6.07 18.03
CA LEU A 15 4.76 5.06 18.89
C LEU A 15 5.67 4.11 18.10
N TRP A 16 5.30 3.80 16.86
CA TRP A 16 6.12 2.98 15.98
C TRP A 16 7.42 3.67 15.56
N ILE A 17 7.36 4.96 15.22
CA ILE A 17 8.53 5.78 14.90
C ILE A 17 9.46 5.89 16.11
N ASP A 18 8.90 6.16 17.29
CA ASP A 18 9.65 6.26 18.54
C ASP A 18 10.36 4.94 18.88
N LEU A 19 9.67 3.81 18.69
CA LEU A 19 10.22 2.49 18.94
C LEU A 19 11.38 2.15 18.01
N LEU A 20 11.26 2.50 16.73
CA LEU A 20 12.32 2.26 15.75
C LEU A 20 13.43 3.32 15.78
N GLN A 21 13.27 4.39 16.56
CA GLN A 21 14.20 5.53 16.65
C GLN A 21 14.56 6.08 15.27
N ILE A 22 13.56 6.19 14.39
CA ILE A 22 13.75 6.68 13.01
C ILE A 22 13.82 8.20 13.02
N ASP A 23 14.92 8.74 12.50
CA ASP A 23 14.94 10.12 12.00
C ASP A 23 14.50 10.14 10.53
N GLU A 24 13.36 10.73 10.26
CA GLU A 24 12.81 10.83 8.90
C GLU A 24 13.69 11.66 7.95
N ASN A 25 14.54 12.54 8.49
CA ASN A 25 15.44 13.38 7.71
C ASN A 25 16.84 12.76 7.57
N MET A 26 17.02 11.50 7.98
CA MET A 26 18.32 10.83 7.87
C MET A 26 18.77 10.75 6.41
N THR A 27 20.00 11.18 6.16
CA THR A 27 20.70 11.07 4.88
C THR A 27 21.77 9.97 4.89
N THR A 28 22.16 9.51 6.08
CA THR A 28 23.11 8.41 6.31
C THR A 28 22.51 7.42 7.31
N GLY A 29 22.74 6.12 7.10
CA GLY A 29 22.15 5.08 7.93
C GLY A 29 22.45 3.67 7.42
N SER A 30 22.05 2.67 8.20
CA SER A 30 22.07 1.27 7.78
C SER A 30 20.94 0.97 6.78
N SER A 31 21.08 -0.13 6.01
CA SER A 31 20.03 -0.58 5.10
C SER A 31 18.68 -0.79 5.80
N GLU A 32 18.72 -1.27 7.05
CA GLU A 32 17.51 -1.48 7.85
C GLU A 32 16.84 -0.16 8.25
N GLN A 33 17.62 0.85 8.67
CA GLN A 33 17.08 2.17 8.99
C GLN A 33 16.43 2.84 7.78
N PHE A 34 17.03 2.71 6.59
CA PHE A 34 16.42 3.21 5.35
C PHE A 34 15.11 2.48 5.01
N LYS A 35 15.09 1.15 5.11
CA LYS A 35 13.86 0.36 4.90
C LYS A 35 12.75 0.77 5.86
N ASN A 36 13.08 0.93 7.13
CA ASN A 36 12.15 1.32 8.18
C ASN A 36 11.61 2.75 7.95
N ARG A 37 12.46 3.68 7.53
CA ARG A 37 12.07 5.05 7.15
C ARG A 37 11.10 5.02 5.96
N ASP A 38 11.45 4.29 4.90
CA ASP A 38 10.62 4.21 3.70
C ASP A 38 9.26 3.58 4.02
N GLN A 39 9.22 2.57 4.89
CA GLN A 39 7.98 1.95 5.38
C GLN A 39 7.11 2.93 6.18
N VAL A 40 7.68 3.70 7.11
CA VAL A 40 6.96 4.76 7.85
C VAL A 40 6.37 5.79 6.89
N ARG A 41 7.17 6.22 5.91
CA ARG A 41 6.74 7.16 4.89
C ARG A 41 5.56 6.59 4.09
N THR A 42 5.65 5.35 3.61
CA THR A 42 4.56 4.68 2.90
C THR A 42 3.28 4.64 3.73
N ILE A 43 3.36 4.28 5.02
CA ILE A 43 2.19 4.25 5.92
C ILE A 43 1.58 5.65 6.07
N ARG A 44 2.40 6.69 6.26
CA ARG A 44 1.92 8.06 6.39
C ARG A 44 1.26 8.58 5.12
N GLU A 45 1.89 8.36 3.96
CA GLU A 45 1.29 8.71 2.68
C GLU A 45 -0.04 7.98 2.46
N THR A 46 -0.13 6.72 2.90
CA THR A 46 -1.37 5.95 2.85
C THR A 46 -2.47 6.54 3.73
N LEU A 47 -2.15 7.02 4.95
CA LEU A 47 -3.13 7.69 5.83
C LEU A 47 -3.75 8.93 5.16
N VAL A 48 -2.96 9.66 4.38
CA VAL A 48 -3.45 10.84 3.65
C VAL A 48 -4.34 10.44 2.47
N ARG A 49 -3.99 9.36 1.75
CA ARG A 49 -4.70 8.91 0.54
C ARG A 49 -5.95 8.07 0.83
N ASP A 50 -5.90 7.22 1.86
CA ASP A 50 -6.98 6.31 2.23
C ASP A 50 -7.86 6.93 3.31
N SER A 51 -8.98 7.52 2.90
CA SER A 51 -9.96 8.11 3.82
C SER A 51 -10.54 7.12 4.83
N SER A 52 -10.46 5.82 4.55
CA SER A 52 -10.90 4.77 5.48
C SER A 52 -9.85 4.41 6.54
N GLY A 53 -8.58 4.77 6.35
CA GLY A 53 -7.47 4.41 7.24
C GLY A 53 -7.13 2.91 7.31
N VAL A 54 -7.94 2.03 6.70
CA VAL A 54 -7.79 0.57 6.80
C VAL A 54 -6.50 0.10 6.16
N THR A 55 -6.11 0.66 5.02
CA THR A 55 -4.87 0.26 4.34
C THR A 55 -3.65 0.56 5.22
N ALA A 56 -3.61 1.75 5.81
CA ALA A 56 -2.53 2.15 6.72
C ALA A 56 -2.49 1.27 7.98
N LEU A 57 -3.65 0.94 8.55
CA LEU A 57 -3.76 0.01 9.69
C LEU A 57 -3.06 -1.32 9.41
N PHE A 58 -3.36 -1.95 8.27
CA PHE A 58 -2.80 -3.26 7.97
C PHE A 58 -1.34 -3.21 7.53
N LEU A 59 -0.92 -2.16 6.82
CA LEU A 59 0.50 -1.93 6.57
C LEU A 59 1.27 -1.81 7.89
N LEU A 60 0.74 -1.07 8.86
CA LEU A 60 1.35 -0.93 10.20
C LEU A 60 1.35 -2.26 10.97
N LYS A 61 0.21 -2.97 11.05
CA LYS A 61 0.12 -4.30 11.69
C LYS A 61 1.13 -5.29 11.13
N ASN A 62 1.28 -5.32 9.81
CA ASN A 62 2.26 -6.18 9.15
C ASN A 62 3.71 -5.77 9.48
N SER A 63 3.98 -4.46 9.52
CA SER A 63 5.29 -3.92 9.90
C SER A 63 5.70 -4.35 11.32
N VAL A 64 4.78 -4.19 12.27
CA VAL A 64 4.96 -4.59 13.67
C VAL A 64 5.15 -6.10 13.77
N SER A 65 4.31 -6.88 13.10
CA SER A 65 4.39 -8.35 13.13
C SER A 65 5.72 -8.85 12.57
N HIS A 66 6.18 -8.28 11.45
CA HIS A 66 7.47 -8.61 10.87
C HIS A 66 8.63 -8.27 11.82
N TYR A 67 8.60 -7.09 12.46
CA TYR A 67 9.61 -6.70 13.43
C TYR A 67 9.67 -7.67 14.61
N LEU A 68 8.51 -8.01 15.20
CA LEU A 68 8.44 -8.95 16.31
C LEU A 68 8.94 -10.35 15.94
N ALA A 69 8.65 -10.81 14.73
CA ALA A 69 9.12 -12.11 14.25
C ALA A 69 10.65 -12.17 14.06
N ASN A 70 11.29 -11.02 13.81
CA ASN A 70 12.73 -10.94 13.55
C ASN A 70 13.54 -10.38 14.74
N THR A 71 12.87 -10.00 15.83
CA THR A 71 13.53 -9.49 17.03
C THR A 71 13.85 -10.65 17.98
N ALA A 72 15.14 -10.95 18.14
CA ALA A 72 15.59 -11.95 19.10
C ALA A 72 15.90 -11.31 20.46
N ILE A 73 15.24 -11.78 21.52
CA ILE A 73 15.48 -11.34 22.90
C ILE A 73 15.96 -12.56 23.72
N SER A 74 17.08 -12.41 24.41
CA SER A 74 17.57 -13.46 25.30
C SER A 74 16.85 -13.43 26.66
N LEU A 75 16.62 -14.61 27.24
CA LEU A 75 16.10 -14.74 28.61
C LEU A 75 16.98 -14.02 29.64
N GLN A 76 18.29 -13.95 29.40
CA GLN A 76 19.22 -13.24 30.28
C GLN A 76 18.96 -11.73 30.30
N GLN A 77 18.67 -11.10 29.15
CA GLN A 77 18.30 -9.69 29.08
C GLN A 77 17.00 -9.40 29.84
N ILE A 78 16.03 -10.31 29.76
CA ILE A 78 14.75 -10.20 30.47
C ILE A 78 14.95 -10.31 31.99
N ILE A 79 15.70 -11.33 32.43
CA ILE A 79 15.91 -11.62 33.86
C ILE A 79 16.74 -10.53 34.54
N ASN A 80 17.74 -9.99 33.84
CA ASN A 80 18.61 -8.95 34.39
C ASN A 80 17.93 -7.58 34.49
N GLY A 81 16.68 -7.46 34.00
CA GLY A 81 15.89 -6.23 34.16
C GLY A 81 16.53 -5.03 33.50
N ASP A 82 17.20 -5.23 32.36
CA ASP A 82 17.81 -4.13 31.62
C ASP A 82 16.71 -3.12 31.24
N ARG A 83 16.84 -1.90 31.78
CA ARG A 83 15.78 -0.86 31.73
C ARG A 83 15.40 -0.53 30.29
N ASP A 84 16.36 -0.53 29.40
CA ASP A 84 16.12 -0.18 28.00
C ASP A 84 15.24 -1.23 27.32
N TYR A 85 15.44 -2.52 27.62
CA TYR A 85 14.60 -3.59 27.09
C TYR A 85 13.19 -3.59 27.69
N LEU A 86 13.06 -3.34 28.99
CA LEU A 86 11.75 -3.24 29.64
C LEU A 86 10.93 -2.06 29.06
N ASN A 87 11.61 -0.96 28.73
CA ASN A 87 10.97 0.18 28.06
C ASN A 87 10.50 -0.19 26.64
N THR A 88 11.36 -0.82 25.83
CA THR A 88 10.97 -1.28 24.48
C THR A 88 9.78 -2.24 24.55
N LEU A 89 9.79 -3.19 25.48
CA LEU A 89 8.70 -4.15 25.64
C LEU A 89 7.38 -3.48 26.04
N SER A 90 7.44 -2.46 26.91
CA SER A 90 6.28 -1.64 27.27
C SER A 90 5.71 -0.85 26.09
N GLN A 91 6.60 -0.28 25.24
CA GLN A 91 6.19 0.41 24.01
C GLN A 91 5.54 -0.54 23.01
N VAL A 92 6.13 -1.73 22.78
CA VAL A 92 5.53 -2.78 21.95
C VAL A 92 4.14 -3.16 22.45
N GLN A 93 4.00 -3.40 23.76
CA GLN A 93 2.70 -3.78 24.34
C GLN A 93 1.66 -2.67 24.16
N SER A 94 2.05 -1.42 24.34
CA SER A 94 1.17 -0.27 24.15
C SER A 94 0.73 -0.15 22.68
N LEU A 95 1.65 -0.35 21.75
CA LEU A 95 1.37 -0.36 20.32
C LEU A 95 0.41 -1.50 19.94
N LEU A 96 0.66 -2.73 20.42
CA LEU A 96 -0.21 -3.86 20.15
C LEU A 96 -1.62 -3.65 20.69
N LYS A 97 -1.77 -3.07 21.89
CA LYS A 97 -3.08 -2.72 22.46
C LYS A 97 -3.84 -1.69 21.61
N LEU A 98 -3.13 -0.70 21.05
CA LEU A 98 -3.74 0.27 20.15
C LEU A 98 -4.18 -0.37 18.84
N LEU A 99 -3.36 -1.25 18.27
CA LEU A 99 -3.66 -1.94 17.01
C LEU A 99 -4.77 -2.99 17.15
N ASP A 100 -4.97 -3.54 18.35
CA ASP A 100 -6.06 -4.48 18.68
C ASP A 100 -7.35 -3.78 19.14
N ASN A 101 -7.48 -2.47 18.85
CA ASN A 101 -8.70 -1.75 19.14
C ASN A 101 -9.88 -2.30 18.31
N GLU A 102 -11.02 -2.52 18.98
CA GLU A 102 -12.24 -3.08 18.37
C GLU A 102 -12.70 -2.30 17.14
N VAL A 103 -12.63 -0.96 17.17
CA VAL A 103 -13.03 -0.10 16.05
C VAL A 103 -12.13 -0.35 14.84
N LEU A 104 -10.82 -0.52 15.04
CA LEU A 104 -9.86 -0.80 13.98
C LEU A 104 -10.09 -2.18 13.37
N ASN A 105 -10.34 -3.18 14.21
CA ASN A 105 -10.60 -4.54 13.79
C ASN A 105 -11.91 -4.63 12.97
N GLU A 106 -12.97 -3.98 13.40
CA GLU A 106 -14.27 -3.98 12.71
C GLU A 106 -14.17 -3.41 11.29
N HIS A 107 -13.50 -2.27 11.10
CA HIS A 107 -13.30 -1.69 9.77
C HIS A 107 -12.46 -2.60 8.86
N GLY A 108 -11.48 -3.32 9.44
CA GLY A 108 -10.71 -4.32 8.72
C GLY A 108 -11.57 -5.49 8.24
N HIS A 109 -12.46 -5.99 9.09
CA HIS A 109 -13.40 -7.05 8.75
C HIS A 109 -14.37 -6.64 7.65
N GLN A 110 -14.99 -5.46 7.77
CA GLN A 110 -15.91 -4.93 6.76
C GLN A 110 -15.25 -4.79 5.39
N PHE A 111 -14.00 -4.34 5.35
CA PHE A 111 -13.29 -4.23 4.08
C PHE A 111 -12.99 -5.60 3.46
N MET A 112 -12.56 -6.57 4.26
CA MET A 112 -12.32 -7.94 3.77
C MET A 112 -13.61 -8.59 3.28
N GLU A 113 -14.74 -8.33 3.93
CA GLU A 113 -16.05 -8.76 3.45
C GLU A 113 -16.38 -8.15 2.09
N ALA A 114 -16.16 -6.84 1.92
CA ALA A 114 -16.36 -6.16 0.64
C ALA A 114 -15.48 -6.75 -0.49
N ILE A 115 -14.22 -7.10 -0.18
CA ILE A 115 -13.35 -7.82 -1.14
C ILE A 115 -13.95 -9.18 -1.52
N ASN A 116 -14.40 -9.97 -0.54
CA ASN A 116 -14.98 -11.28 -0.82
C ASN A 116 -16.24 -11.16 -1.70
N LEU A 117 -17.10 -10.17 -1.43
CA LEU A 117 -18.27 -9.88 -2.26
C LEU A 117 -17.88 -9.46 -3.68
N ALA A 118 -16.84 -8.65 -3.84
CA ALA A 118 -16.34 -8.27 -5.16
C ALA A 118 -15.82 -9.47 -5.94
N LEU A 119 -15.05 -10.36 -5.31
CA LEU A 119 -14.56 -11.59 -5.95
C LEU A 119 -15.70 -12.50 -6.42
N LEU A 120 -16.78 -12.59 -5.63
CA LEU A 120 -17.98 -13.31 -6.02
C LEU A 120 -18.68 -12.64 -7.21
N HIS A 121 -18.84 -11.32 -7.16
CA HIS A 121 -19.48 -10.55 -8.23
C HIS A 121 -18.78 -10.73 -9.58
N TYR A 122 -17.45 -10.68 -9.58
CA TYR A 122 -16.63 -10.85 -10.79
C TYR A 122 -16.34 -12.33 -11.14
N GLN A 123 -16.94 -13.30 -10.44
CA GLN A 123 -16.75 -14.74 -10.67
C GLN A 123 -15.29 -15.20 -10.53
N LEU A 124 -14.52 -14.49 -9.69
CA LEU A 124 -13.10 -14.74 -9.42
C LEU A 124 -12.87 -15.60 -8.17
N ASN A 125 -13.94 -15.98 -7.46
CA ASN A 125 -13.89 -16.78 -6.25
C ASN A 125 -13.25 -18.18 -6.42
N GLY A 126 -13.32 -18.76 -7.63
CA GLY A 126 -12.66 -20.03 -7.96
C GLY A 126 -11.16 -19.92 -8.27
N ASN A 127 -10.62 -18.70 -8.40
CA ASN A 127 -9.23 -18.48 -8.74
C ASN A 127 -8.35 -18.65 -7.49
N LYS A 128 -7.64 -19.79 -7.42
CA LYS A 128 -6.75 -20.13 -6.31
C LYS A 128 -5.65 -19.08 -6.08
N VAL A 129 -5.11 -18.49 -7.14
CA VAL A 129 -4.03 -17.49 -7.01
C VAL A 129 -4.57 -16.23 -6.34
N LEU A 130 -5.71 -15.71 -6.83
CA LEU A 130 -6.36 -14.54 -6.21
C LEU A 130 -6.78 -14.82 -4.77
N ARG A 131 -7.26 -16.03 -4.49
CA ARG A 131 -7.62 -16.43 -3.13
C ARG A 131 -6.41 -16.42 -2.20
N THR A 132 -5.28 -16.98 -2.62
CA THR A 132 -4.02 -16.93 -1.86
C THR A 132 -3.56 -15.49 -1.62
N LEU A 133 -3.69 -14.59 -2.60
CA LEU A 133 -3.29 -13.18 -2.44
C LEU A 133 -4.17 -12.44 -1.42
N VAL A 134 -5.45 -12.76 -1.37
CA VAL A 134 -6.42 -12.17 -0.42
C VAL A 134 -6.20 -12.74 0.98
N ASP A 135 -5.94 -14.04 1.09
CA ASP A 135 -5.72 -14.73 2.36
C ASP A 135 -4.32 -14.42 2.96
N ASP A 136 -3.31 -14.11 2.14
CA ASP A 136 -1.99 -13.64 2.60
C ASP A 136 -2.09 -12.32 3.38
N GLY A 137 -3.17 -11.55 3.19
CA GLY A 137 -3.44 -10.30 3.92
C GLY A 137 -2.46 -9.19 3.56
N HIS A 138 -1.16 -9.39 3.74
CA HIS A 138 -0.14 -8.42 3.42
C HIS A 138 -0.19 -7.95 1.96
N THR A 139 -0.25 -8.88 1.01
CA THR A 139 -0.19 -8.56 -0.41
C THR A 139 -1.38 -7.72 -0.87
N ILE A 140 -2.59 -8.00 -0.36
CA ILE A 140 -3.78 -7.23 -0.73
C ILE A 140 -3.71 -5.77 -0.27
N TRP A 141 -3.11 -5.49 0.89
CA TRP A 141 -2.95 -4.10 1.37
C TRP A 141 -1.90 -3.32 0.61
N LYS A 142 -0.82 -3.98 0.19
CA LYS A 142 0.15 -3.40 -0.73
C LYS A 142 -0.50 -3.07 -2.08
N MET A 143 -1.25 -4.01 -2.65
CA MET A 143 -1.99 -3.76 -3.90
C MET A 143 -2.98 -2.61 -3.76
N ARG A 144 -3.69 -2.52 -2.64
CA ARG A 144 -4.59 -1.39 -2.39
C ARG A 144 -3.84 -0.06 -2.27
N HIS A 145 -2.69 -0.02 -1.59
CA HIS A 145 -1.85 1.17 -1.54
C HIS A 145 -1.44 1.64 -2.94
N GLU A 146 -0.91 0.72 -3.75
CA GLU A 146 -0.48 1.02 -5.13
C GLU A 146 -1.65 1.44 -6.02
N ALA A 147 -2.83 0.83 -5.83
CA ALA A 147 -4.04 1.22 -6.55
C ALA A 147 -4.50 2.64 -6.17
N LEU A 148 -4.49 2.98 -4.88
CA LEU A 148 -4.82 4.34 -4.41
C LEU A 148 -3.84 5.36 -4.97
N TYR A 149 -2.54 5.04 -4.97
CA TYR A 149 -1.51 5.89 -5.56
C TYR A 149 -1.74 6.09 -7.06
N SER A 150 -2.04 5.01 -7.78
CA SER A 150 -2.30 5.05 -9.22
C SER A 150 -3.54 5.86 -9.57
N VAL A 151 -4.61 5.79 -8.76
CA VAL A 151 -5.81 6.61 -8.94
C VAL A 151 -5.49 8.10 -8.75
N GLU A 152 -4.67 8.47 -7.76
CA GLU A 152 -4.25 9.86 -7.56
C GLU A 152 -3.37 10.37 -8.71
N LYS A 153 -2.56 9.49 -9.30
CA LYS A 153 -1.65 9.81 -10.42
C LYS A 153 -2.26 9.61 -11.80
N LEU A 154 -3.54 9.23 -11.88
CA LEU A 154 -4.21 9.00 -13.14
C LEU A 154 -4.33 10.32 -13.91
N ASN A 155 -3.70 10.37 -15.08
CA ASN A 155 -3.72 11.53 -15.95
C ASN A 155 -4.38 11.18 -17.28
N VAL A 156 -5.12 12.13 -17.84
CA VAL A 156 -5.72 11.98 -19.16
C VAL A 156 -4.80 12.62 -20.18
N PHE A 157 -4.26 11.79 -21.08
CA PHE A 157 -3.51 12.24 -22.24
C PHE A 157 -4.36 12.06 -23.49
N GLN A 158 -4.57 13.16 -24.23
CA GLN A 158 -5.29 13.14 -25.50
C GLN A 158 -4.31 13.45 -26.63
N PHE A 159 -4.10 12.48 -27.52
CA PHE A 159 -3.30 12.67 -28.72
C PHE A 159 -4.23 13.10 -29.85
N LEU A 160 -4.17 14.38 -30.23
CA LEU A 160 -5.01 14.99 -31.27
C LEU A 160 -4.33 15.10 -32.64
N SER A 161 -3.07 14.65 -32.74
CA SER A 161 -2.27 14.77 -33.96
C SER A 161 -2.38 13.48 -34.78
N GLY A 162 -2.90 13.58 -36.00
CA GLY A 162 -3.03 12.47 -36.94
C GLY A 162 -4.04 12.75 -38.05
N GLU A 163 -4.08 11.87 -39.05
CA GLU A 163 -5.13 11.90 -40.06
C GLU A 163 -6.48 11.56 -39.39
N PRO A 164 -7.56 12.31 -39.68
CA PRO A 164 -8.86 12.03 -39.11
C PRO A 164 -9.36 10.66 -39.58
N GLU A 165 -9.98 9.93 -38.65
CA GLU A 165 -10.64 8.68 -38.98
C GLU A 165 -11.76 8.90 -40.03
N PRO A 166 -11.98 7.94 -40.94
CA PRO A 166 -13.05 8.02 -41.92
C PRO A 166 -14.43 8.30 -41.30
N ALA A 167 -15.29 8.98 -42.06
CA ALA A 167 -16.65 9.28 -41.62
C ALA A 167 -17.41 7.99 -41.22
N GLY A 168 -17.89 7.93 -39.98
CA GLY A 168 -18.64 6.79 -39.43
C GLY A 168 -17.86 5.89 -38.47
N VAL A 169 -16.55 6.06 -38.34
CA VAL A 169 -15.74 5.36 -37.32
C VAL A 169 -16.03 5.99 -35.95
N LYS A 170 -16.40 5.15 -34.98
CA LYS A 170 -16.61 5.57 -33.58
C LYS A 170 -15.40 5.17 -32.73
N PRO A 171 -14.97 6.03 -31.79
CA PRO A 171 -13.94 5.66 -30.83
C PRO A 171 -14.33 4.39 -30.07
N GLN A 172 -13.38 3.46 -29.91
CA GLN A 172 -13.59 2.21 -29.19
C GLN A 172 -13.17 2.34 -27.72
N TYR A 173 -13.82 1.60 -26.83
CA TYR A 173 -13.32 1.39 -25.48
C TYR A 173 -12.51 0.09 -25.48
N HIS A 174 -11.19 0.24 -25.35
CA HIS A 174 -10.29 -0.90 -25.26
C HIS A 174 -10.46 -1.55 -23.88
N LYS A 175 -10.81 -2.84 -23.87
CA LYS A 175 -11.12 -3.58 -22.64
C LYS A 175 -9.88 -4.10 -21.92
N ASP A 176 -8.77 -4.18 -22.63
CA ASP A 176 -7.50 -4.64 -22.10
C ASP A 176 -6.76 -3.50 -21.40
N ILE A 177 -6.04 -3.85 -20.33
CA ILE A 177 -5.14 -2.95 -19.62
C ILE A 177 -3.76 -3.16 -20.23
N TYR A 178 -3.17 -2.09 -20.74
CA TYR A 178 -1.84 -2.14 -21.35
C TYR A 178 -0.78 -1.70 -20.35
N ASP A 179 0.30 -2.47 -20.27
CA ASP A 179 1.47 -2.15 -19.46
C ASP A 179 2.62 -1.73 -20.39
N TRP A 180 3.19 -0.55 -20.13
CA TRP A 180 4.29 0.01 -20.92
C TRP A 180 5.46 0.43 -20.04
N TRP A 181 6.65 0.05 -20.48
CA TRP A 181 7.92 0.30 -19.77
C TRP A 181 8.49 1.71 -19.99
N ASN A 182 8.01 2.44 -21.01
CA ASN A 182 8.37 3.83 -21.27
C ASN A 182 7.41 4.50 -22.25
N ILE A 183 7.36 5.83 -22.21
CA ILE A 183 6.51 6.67 -23.08
C ILE A 183 6.75 6.44 -24.59
N ASN A 184 7.99 6.20 -25.01
CA ASN A 184 8.29 6.00 -26.44
C ASN A 184 7.67 4.71 -26.98
N SER A 185 7.68 3.65 -26.16
CA SER A 185 7.07 2.36 -26.50
C SER A 185 5.55 2.49 -26.54
N LEU A 186 4.97 3.22 -25.58
CA LEU A 186 3.55 3.55 -25.58
C LEU A 186 3.16 4.28 -26.87
N LEU A 187 3.89 5.34 -27.24
CA LEU A 187 3.59 6.12 -28.45
C LEU A 187 3.70 5.27 -29.71
N SER A 188 4.77 4.49 -29.84
CA SER A 188 4.98 3.58 -30.97
C SER A 188 3.84 2.56 -31.11
N GLY A 189 3.41 1.95 -30.00
CA GLY A 189 2.29 1.01 -30.01
C GLY A 189 0.94 1.68 -30.27
N SER A 190 0.70 2.85 -29.69
CA SER A 190 -0.58 3.56 -29.78
C SER A 190 -0.90 4.02 -31.20
N VAL A 191 0.11 4.31 -32.03
CA VAL A 191 -0.10 4.70 -33.45
C VAL A 191 -0.76 3.58 -34.26
N GLY A 192 -0.56 2.31 -33.88
CA GLY A 192 -1.17 1.16 -34.55
C GLY A 192 -2.52 0.73 -33.97
N MET A 193 -2.97 1.35 -32.88
CA MET A 193 -4.21 0.97 -32.20
C MET A 193 -5.42 1.67 -32.83
N PRO A 194 -6.58 1.00 -32.90
CA PRO A 194 -7.83 1.67 -33.28
C PRO A 194 -8.11 2.88 -32.39
N SER A 195 -8.58 3.98 -33.00
CA SER A 195 -8.99 5.18 -32.28
C SER A 195 -9.96 4.84 -31.15
N GLY A 196 -9.67 5.34 -29.94
CA GLY A 196 -10.39 4.90 -28.75
C GLY A 196 -9.83 5.42 -27.43
N ILE A 197 -10.42 4.91 -26.35
CA ILE A 197 -10.01 5.16 -24.96
C ILE A 197 -9.44 3.86 -24.41
N SER A 198 -8.23 3.92 -23.88
CA SER A 198 -7.52 2.80 -23.25
C SER A 198 -7.10 3.17 -21.83
N LEU A 199 -7.13 2.20 -20.92
CA LEU A 199 -6.43 2.31 -19.64
C LEU A 199 -5.00 1.81 -19.83
N ILE A 200 -4.04 2.67 -19.50
CA ILE A 200 -2.61 2.39 -19.58
C ILE A 200 -2.02 2.49 -18.19
N ILE A 201 -1.25 1.48 -17.81
CA ILE A 201 -0.38 1.51 -16.64
C ILE A 201 1.03 1.81 -17.15
N GLU A 202 1.60 2.93 -16.71
CA GLU A 202 2.99 3.27 -17.00
C GLU A 202 3.87 2.89 -15.80
N ILE A 203 4.78 1.94 -16.00
CA ILE A 203 5.84 1.68 -15.02
C ILE A 203 6.95 2.68 -15.29
N LEU A 204 6.85 3.86 -14.69
CA LEU A 204 7.97 4.81 -14.62
C LEU A 204 9.07 4.17 -13.74
N PHE A 205 10.03 3.49 -14.36
CA PHE A 205 11.34 3.34 -13.74
C PHE A 205 11.93 4.74 -13.61
N VAL A 206 11.76 5.36 -12.45
CA VAL A 206 12.64 6.44 -12.00
C VAL A 206 13.96 5.77 -11.56
N GLY A 207 14.64 5.17 -12.53
CA GLY A 207 16.00 4.69 -12.40
C GLY A 207 16.93 5.87 -12.57
N GLY A 208 17.19 6.58 -11.47
CA GLY A 208 18.37 7.42 -11.37
C GLY A 208 19.60 6.53 -11.42
N TYR A 209 20.41 6.71 -12.47
CA TYR A 209 21.85 6.50 -12.40
C TYR A 209 22.49 7.87 -12.16
#